data_AF-A0A0P0UQ90-F1
#
_entry.id   AF-A0A0P0UQ90-F1
#
_cell.length_a   1.000
_cell.length_b   1.000
_cell.length_c   1.000
_cell.angle_alpha   90.00
_cell.angle_beta   90.00
_cell.angle_gamma   90.00
#
_symmetry.space_group_name_H-M   'P 1'
#
loop_
_entity.id
_entity.type
_entity.pdbx_description
1 polymer ?
#
loop_
_entity_poly.entity_id
_entity_poly.type
_entity_poly.pdbx_seq_one_letter_code
_entity_poly.pdbx_strand_id
1 'polypeptide(L)'
;MSKGKKQENADKNFIKIADVFIAQANQQCESNDHQLVNASLLYAAARFSVFITASLSESKENYQKNSDDAVEFYTQEFSKMLKEHMRQYESTFDKKPANKKK
;
A
#
# COMPACT_ATOMS: atom_id res chain seq x y z
N MET A 1 -22.28 -20.39 -2.03
CA MET A 1 -20.92 -20.25 -1.45
C MET A 1 -21.01 -19.32 -0.23
N SER A 2 -20.50 -19.74 0.93
CA SER A 2 -20.62 -18.96 2.19
C SER A 2 -19.82 -17.65 2.13
N LYS A 3 -20.34 -16.57 2.73
CA LYS A 3 -19.75 -15.22 2.76
C LYS A 3 -18.28 -15.23 3.24
N GLY A 4 -17.93 -16.12 4.19
CA GLY A 4 -16.56 -16.25 4.71
C GLY A 4 -15.52 -16.71 3.66
N LYS A 5 -15.89 -17.64 2.77
CA LYS A 5 -14.98 -18.09 1.69
C LYS A 5 -14.75 -17.01 0.62
N LYS A 6 -15.70 -16.10 0.43
CA LYS A 6 -15.57 -15.00 -0.56
C LYS A 6 -14.62 -13.92 -0.07
N GLN A 7 -14.65 -13.59 1.23
CA GLN A 7 -13.76 -12.62 1.86
C GLN A 7 -12.30 -13.11 1.86
N GLU A 8 -12.06 -14.35 2.31
CA GLU A 8 -10.71 -14.93 2.36
C GLU A 8 -10.03 -14.96 0.97
N ASN A 9 -10.81 -15.24 -0.08
CA ASN A 9 -10.31 -15.20 -1.45
C ASN A 9 -10.01 -13.78 -1.94
N ALA A 10 -10.79 -12.78 -1.50
CA ALA A 10 -10.53 -11.39 -1.83
C ALA A 10 -9.23 -10.90 -1.17
N ASP A 11 -9.02 -11.24 0.10
CA ASP A 11 -7.80 -10.88 0.85
C ASP A 11 -6.55 -11.53 0.20
N LYS A 12 -6.66 -12.81 -0.19
CA LYS A 12 -5.58 -13.51 -0.92
C LYS A 12 -5.24 -12.84 -2.26
N ASN A 13 -6.25 -12.41 -3.00
CA ASN A 13 -6.02 -11.73 -4.28
C ASN A 13 -5.40 -10.35 -4.08
N PHE A 14 -5.86 -9.59 -3.07
CA PHE A 14 -5.26 -8.31 -2.68
C PHE A 14 -3.77 -8.47 -2.38
N ILE A 15 -3.39 -9.44 -1.53
CA ILE A 15 -1.99 -9.70 -1.18
C ILE A 15 -1.17 -10.07 -2.41
N LYS A 16 -1.67 -10.98 -3.25
CA LYS A 16 -0.96 -11.39 -4.48
C LYS A 16 -0.69 -10.22 -5.43
N ILE A 17 -1.64 -9.28 -5.55
CA ILE A 17 -1.44 -8.10 -6.39
C ILE A 17 -0.39 -7.18 -5.76
N ALA A 18 -0.43 -6.97 -4.44
CA ALA A 18 0.58 -6.20 -3.73
C ALA A 18 2.00 -6.78 -3.92
N ASP A 19 2.13 -8.12 -3.85
CA ASP A 19 3.40 -8.81 -4.07
C ASP A 19 3.99 -8.55 -5.47
N VAL A 20 3.14 -8.41 -6.50
CA VAL A 20 3.61 -8.05 -7.85
C VAL A 20 4.25 -6.67 -7.86
N PHE A 21 3.66 -5.68 -7.19
CA PHE A 21 4.24 -4.34 -7.09
C PHE A 21 5.54 -4.32 -6.28
N ILE A 22 5.58 -5.09 -5.19
CA ILE A 22 6.80 -5.25 -4.37
C ILE A 22 7.92 -5.91 -5.19
N ALA A 23 7.62 -6.95 -5.97
CA ALA A 23 8.60 -7.61 -6.82
C ALA A 23 9.20 -6.64 -7.86
N GLN A 24 8.36 -5.80 -8.46
CA GLN A 24 8.83 -4.75 -9.39
C GLN A 24 9.69 -3.69 -8.68
N ALA A 25 9.30 -3.25 -7.48
CA ALA A 25 10.11 -2.33 -6.69
C ALA A 25 11.48 -2.94 -6.34
N ASN A 26 11.50 -4.21 -5.91
CA ASN A 26 12.74 -4.92 -5.61
C ASN A 26 13.67 -5.03 -6.82
N GLN A 27 13.11 -5.27 -8.02
CA GLN A 27 13.89 -5.27 -9.26
C GLN A 27 14.51 -3.89 -9.55
N GLN A 28 13.77 -2.80 -9.31
CA GLN A 28 14.31 -1.44 -9.50
C GLN A 28 15.44 -1.12 -8.50
N CYS A 29 15.40 -1.68 -7.29
CA CYS A 29 16.45 -1.55 -6.28
C CYS A 29 17.78 -2.20 -6.71
N GLU A 30 17.80 -3.07 -7.73
CA GLU A 30 19.04 -3.64 -8.25
C GLU A 30 19.94 -2.59 -8.92
N SER A 31 19.35 -1.50 -9.43
CA SER A 31 20.05 -0.45 -10.19
C SER A 31 19.86 0.96 -9.64
N ASN A 32 18.98 1.16 -8.65
CA ASN A 32 18.63 2.47 -8.12
C ASN A 32 18.66 2.46 -6.59
N ASP A 33 18.85 3.64 -6.00
CA ASP A 33 18.79 3.82 -4.55
C ASP A 33 17.40 3.48 -3.97
N HIS A 34 17.37 2.83 -2.81
CA HIS A 34 16.13 2.37 -2.17
C HIS A 34 15.18 3.52 -1.80
N GLN A 35 15.70 4.68 -1.38
CA GLN A 35 14.85 5.83 -1.07
C GLN A 35 14.21 6.40 -2.35
N LEU A 36 14.94 6.42 -3.46
CA LEU A 36 14.39 6.81 -4.76
C LEU A 36 13.28 5.86 -5.23
N VAL A 37 13.50 4.54 -5.13
CA VAL A 37 12.50 3.54 -5.52
C VAL A 37 11.25 3.66 -4.63
N ASN A 38 11.42 3.81 -3.32
CA ASN A 38 10.31 3.99 -2.39
C ASN A 38 9.49 5.26 -2.69
N ALA A 39 10.17 6.39 -2.91
CA ALA A 39 9.50 7.64 -3.31
C ALA A 39 8.76 7.49 -4.64
N SER A 40 9.35 6.78 -5.60
CA SER A 40 8.74 6.50 -6.91
C SER A 40 7.49 5.62 -6.77
N LEU A 41 7.51 4.61 -5.90
CA LEU A 41 6.35 3.76 -5.64
C LEU A 41 5.20 4.55 -5.00
N LEU A 42 5.50 5.43 -4.03
CA LEU A 42 4.50 6.32 -3.43
C LEU A 42 3.89 7.27 -4.47
N TYR A 43 4.72 7.85 -5.34
CA TYR A 43 4.26 8.71 -6.43
C TYR A 43 3.39 7.95 -7.44
N ALA A 44 3.77 6.71 -7.80
CA ALA A 44 2.99 5.85 -8.68
C ALA A 44 1.62 5.50 -8.08
N ALA A 45 1.58 5.14 -6.79
CA ALA A 45 0.34 4.86 -6.07
C ALA A 45 -0.61 6.07 -6.08
N ALA A 46 -0.09 7.28 -5.80
CA ALA A 46 -0.89 8.51 -5.83
C ALA A 46 -1.50 8.77 -7.22
N ARG A 47 -0.71 8.62 -8.30
CA ARG A 47 -1.20 8.79 -9.67
C ARG A 47 -2.30 7.78 -10.02
N PHE A 48 -2.14 6.54 -9.59
CA PHE A 48 -3.14 5.52 -9.83
C PHE A 48 -4.44 5.82 -9.07
N SER A 49 -4.36 6.22 -7.80
CA SER A 49 -5.52 6.67 -7.01
C SER A 49 -6.26 7.85 -7.66
N VAL A 50 -5.53 8.84 -8.17
CA VAL A 50 -6.12 9.97 -8.91
C VAL A 50 -6.82 9.48 -10.18
N PHE A 51 -6.20 8.58 -10.92
CA PHE A 51 -6.81 7.99 -12.11
C PHE A 51 -8.11 7.26 -11.79
N ILE A 52 -8.16 6.48 -10.70
CA ILE A 52 -9.39 5.79 -10.28
C ILE A 52 -10.48 6.81 -9.90
N THR A 53 -10.14 7.83 -9.12
CA THR A 53 -11.07 8.91 -8.73
C THR A 53 -11.65 9.61 -9.95
N ALA A 54 -10.80 9.98 -10.91
CA ALA A 54 -11.20 10.59 -12.16
C ALA A 54 -12.09 9.65 -13.00
N SER A 55 -11.73 8.37 -13.09
CA SER A 55 -12.47 7.37 -13.87
C SER A 55 -13.86 7.08 -13.31
N LEU A 56 -14.07 7.30 -12.00
CA LEU A 56 -15.36 7.15 -11.33
C LEU A 56 -16.19 8.45 -11.32
N SER A 57 -15.63 9.56 -11.77
CA SER A 57 -16.31 10.85 -11.79
C SER A 57 -17.06 11.04 -13.11
N GLU A 58 -18.35 11.37 -13.03
CA GLU A 58 -19.20 11.55 -14.22
C GLU A 58 -18.97 12.89 -14.93
N SER A 59 -18.34 13.84 -14.25
CA SER A 59 -18.05 15.17 -14.77
C SER A 59 -16.89 15.82 -14.03
N LYS A 60 -16.35 16.91 -14.58
CA LYS A 60 -15.34 17.74 -13.91
C LYS A 60 -15.84 18.27 -12.56
N GLU A 61 -17.10 18.68 -12.49
CA GLU A 61 -17.68 19.20 -11.25
C GLU A 61 -17.81 18.11 -10.18
N ASN A 62 -18.22 16.89 -10.58
CA ASN A 62 -18.27 15.72 -9.70
C ASN A 62 -16.86 15.39 -9.16
N TYR A 63 -15.86 15.35 -10.04
CA TYR A 63 -14.46 15.13 -9.64
C TYR A 63 -13.98 16.18 -8.64
N GLN A 64 -14.27 17.46 -8.88
CA GLN A 64 -13.87 18.55 -7.98
C GLN A 64 -14.53 18.44 -6.62
N LYS A 65 -15.83 18.12 -6.56
CA LYS A 65 -16.54 17.94 -5.29
C LYS A 65 -16.00 16.78 -4.46
N ASN A 66 -15.53 15.71 -5.12
CA ASN A 66 -15.07 14.49 -4.45
C ASN A 66 -13.54 14.44 -4.25
N SER A 67 -12.79 15.44 -4.72
CA SER A 67 -11.32 15.40 -4.69
C SER A 67 -10.77 15.40 -3.26
N ASP A 68 -11.31 16.25 -2.39
CA ASP A 68 -10.83 16.35 -1.00
C ASP A 68 -11.16 15.08 -0.21
N ASP A 69 -12.38 14.56 -0.36
CA ASP A 69 -12.82 13.30 0.25
C ASP A 69 -11.96 12.12 -0.22
N ALA A 70 -11.60 12.08 -1.51
CA ALA A 70 -10.72 11.05 -2.05
C ALA A 70 -9.31 11.13 -1.46
N VAL A 71 -8.75 12.35 -1.33
CA VAL A 71 -7.43 12.56 -0.70
C VAL A 71 -7.47 12.10 0.76
N GLU A 72 -8.50 12.46 1.51
CA GLU A 72 -8.67 12.01 2.90
C GLU A 72 -8.74 10.48 2.98
N PHE A 73 -9.58 9.86 2.15
CA PHE A 73 -9.74 8.41 2.12
C PHE A 73 -8.42 7.68 1.86
N TYR A 74 -7.70 8.03 0.79
CA TYR A 74 -6.46 7.33 0.42
C TYR A 74 -5.35 7.53 1.46
N THR A 75 -5.24 8.74 2.03
CA THR A 75 -4.21 9.02 3.04
C THR A 75 -4.48 8.30 4.37
N GLN A 76 -5.75 8.21 4.77
CA GLN A 76 -6.16 7.46 5.96
C GLN A 76 -5.89 5.96 5.81
N GLU A 77 -6.30 5.35 4.68
CA GLU A 77 -6.08 3.92 4.45
C GLU A 77 -4.58 3.59 4.37
N PHE A 78 -3.78 4.42 3.68
CA PHE A 78 -2.32 4.25 3.66
C PHE A 78 -1.73 4.36 5.07
N SER A 79 -2.13 5.38 5.85
CA SER A 79 -1.63 5.57 7.22
C SER A 79 -1.95 4.38 8.12
N LYS A 80 -3.17 3.82 7.99
CA LYS A 80 -3.61 2.65 8.74
C LYS A 80 -2.74 1.42 8.43
N MET A 81 -2.58 1.07 7.15
CA MET A 81 -1.76 -0.06 6.72
C MET A 81 -0.30 0.11 7.15
N LEU A 82 0.27 1.31 6.96
CA LEU A 82 1.65 1.60 7.34
C LEU A 82 1.87 1.42 8.85
N LYS A 83 0.99 1.98 9.69
CA LYS A 83 1.06 1.83 11.15
C LYS A 83 0.94 0.38 11.59
N GLU A 84 0.06 -0.39 10.96
CA GLU A 84 -0.09 -1.81 11.23
C GLU A 84 1.20 -2.57 10.91
N HIS A 85 1.77 -2.38 9.72
CA HIS A 85 3.01 -3.05 9.33
C HIS A 85 4.23 -2.62 10.17
N MET A 86 4.31 -1.35 10.58
CA MET A 86 5.35 -0.88 11.50
C MET A 86 5.28 -1.60 12.85
N ARG A 87 4.07 -1.72 13.44
CA ARG A 87 3.86 -2.47 14.70
C ARG A 87 4.19 -3.96 14.55
N GLN A 88 3.82 -4.56 13.42
CA GLN A 88 4.18 -5.95 13.13
C GLN A 88 5.71 -6.12 13.05
N TYR A 89 6.40 -5.17 12.44
CA TYR A 89 7.86 -5.18 12.33
C TYR A 89 8.55 -4.92 13.67
N GLU A 90 8.04 -4.04 14.52
CA GLU A 90 8.54 -3.82 15.90
C GLU A 90 8.65 -5.14 16.68
N SER A 91 7.64 -6.01 16.56
CA SER A 91 7.63 -7.32 17.22
C SER A 91 8.78 -8.25 16.79
N THR A 92 9.43 -7.98 15.65
CA THR A 92 10.61 -8.74 15.21
C THR A 92 11.88 -8.34 15.98
N PHE A 93 11.95 -7.11 16.50
CA PHE A 93 13.05 -6.68 17.36
C PHE A 93 12.93 -7.28 18.76
N ASP A 94 11.72 -7.39 19.30
CA ASP A 94 11.45 -8.02 20.60
C ASP A 94 11.79 -9.52 20.60
N LYS A 95 11.72 -10.17 19.42
CA LYS A 95 12.05 -11.58 19.23
C LYS A 95 13.54 -11.86 19.09
N LYS A 96 14.41 -10.85 18.98
CA LYS A 96 15.86 -11.08 19.06
C LYS A 96 16.21 -11.33 20.53
N PRO A 97 16.61 -12.55 20.94
CA PRO A 97 17.12 -12.74 22.29
C PRO A 97 18.35 -11.85 22.47
N ALA A 98 18.43 -11.18 23.62
CA ALA A 98 19.63 -10.51 24.12
C ALA A 98 20.73 -11.56 24.37
N ASN A 99 21.34 -12.09 23.30
CA ASN A 99 22.51 -12.93 23.40
C ASN A 99 23.35 -12.82 22.13
N LYS A 100 24.12 -11.73 22.05
CA LYS A 100 25.46 -11.78 21.49
C LYS A 100 26.46 -11.71 22.64
N LYS A 101 26.70 -12.85 23.27
CA LYS A 101 27.98 -13.16 23.89
C LYS A 101 28.54 -14.40 23.19
N LYS A 102 29.48 -14.17 22.28
CA LYS A 102 30.75 -14.88 22.16
C LYS A 102 31.61 -14.11 21.16
#